data_AF-A0A0L8AHH3-F1
#
_entry.id   AF-A0A0L8AHH3-F1
#
_cell.length_a   1.000
_cell.length_b   1.000
_cell.length_c   1.000
_cell.angle_alpha   90.00
_cell.angle_beta   90.00
_cell.angle_gamma   90.00
#
_symmetry.space_group_name_H-M   'P 1'
#
loop_
_entity.id
_entity.type
_entity.pdbx_description
1 polymer ?
#
loop_
_entity_poly.entity_id
_entity_poly.type
_entity_poly.pdbx_seq_one_letter_code
_entity_poly.pdbx_strand_id
1 'polypeptide(L)'
;MGAIAINIPQITGEQDIEVEVRINGEKKSYNYRVEVFHWADCENPSEDRVDCIRQILSKYDPDWELYQIGMPTDEVVPITFRKKRK
;
A
#
# COMPACT_ATOMS: atom_id res chain seq x y z
N MET A 1 18.01 -14.22 -6.20
CA MET A 1 16.58 -13.87 -6.35
C MET A 1 16.48 -12.84 -7.45
N GLY A 2 15.62 -13.06 -8.45
CA GLY A 2 15.32 -12.05 -9.48
C GLY A 2 14.03 -11.31 -9.13
N ALA A 3 13.92 -10.05 -9.54
CA ALA A 3 12.73 -9.23 -9.35
C ALA A 3 12.30 -8.62 -10.69
N ILE A 4 10.99 -8.53 -10.92
CA ILE A 4 10.40 -7.76 -12.01
C ILE A 4 9.88 -6.47 -11.38
N ALA A 5 10.40 -5.33 -11.81
CA ALA A 5 9.92 -4.02 -11.40
C ALA A 5 8.85 -3.53 -12.38
N ILE A 6 7.67 -3.22 -11.86
CA ILE A 6 6.55 -2.66 -12.63
C ILE A 6 6.38 -1.21 -12.17
N ASN A 7 6.60 -0.26 -13.08
CA ASN A 7 6.38 1.15 -12.79
C ASN A 7 4.88 1.43 -12.80
N ILE A 8 4.35 1.85 -11.66
CA ILE A 8 2.95 2.25 -11.52
C ILE A 8 2.87 3.78 -11.70
N PRO A 9 2.00 4.28 -12.60
CA PRO A 9 1.83 5.72 -12.78
C PRO A 9 1.33 6.38 -11.49
N GLN A 10 1.90 7.53 -11.14
CA GLN A 10 1.49 8.32 -9.98
C GLN A 10 0.22 9.11 -10.32
N ILE A 11 -0.92 8.43 -10.41
CA ILE A 11 -2.23 9.08 -10.49
C ILE A 11 -2.69 9.51 -9.09
N THR A 12 -3.34 10.67 -9.00
CA THR A 12 -3.86 11.20 -7.73
C THR A 12 -5.04 10.37 -7.22
N GLY A 13 -5.05 10.04 -5.93
CA GLY A 13 -6.12 9.28 -5.27
C GLY A 13 -5.79 7.80 -5.05
N GLU A 14 -6.81 7.04 -4.62
CA GLU A 14 -6.72 5.59 -4.44
C GLU A 14 -6.50 4.88 -5.78
N GLN A 15 -5.60 3.89 -5.79
CA GLN A 15 -5.32 3.08 -6.97
C GLN A 15 -5.44 1.59 -6.63
N ASP A 16 -6.36 0.90 -7.29
CA ASP A 16 -6.41 -0.56 -7.31
C ASP A 16 -5.56 -1.09 -8.48
N ILE A 17 -4.61 -1.97 -8.18
CA ILE A 17 -3.65 -2.52 -9.15
C ILE A 17 -3.75 -4.04 -9.16
N GLU A 18 -4.14 -4.61 -10.29
CA GLU A 18 -4.11 -6.05 -10.52
C GLU A 18 -2.93 -6.43 -11.43
N VAL A 19 -2.14 -7.42 -10.99
CA VAL A 19 -1.00 -7.94 -11.75
C VAL A 19 -1.19 -9.44 -11.97
N GLU A 20 -1.50 -9.85 -13.21
CA GLU A 20 -1.47 -11.26 -13.62
C GLU A 20 -0.10 -11.58 -14.26
N VAL A 21 0.64 -12.51 -13.65
CA VAL A 21 1.91 -13.02 -14.20
C VAL A 21 1.72 -14.47 -14.60
N ARG A 22 2.26 -14.87 -15.75
CA ARG A 22 2.27 -16.26 -16.21
C ARG A 22 3.70 -16.79 -16.24
N ILE A 23 3.98 -17.81 -15.44
CA ILE A 23 5.31 -18.45 -15.33
C ILE A 23 5.15 -19.90 -15.80
N ASN A 24 5.84 -20.27 -16.89
CA ASN A 24 5.77 -21.63 -17.46
C ASN A 24 4.34 -22.14 -17.71
N GLY A 25 3.43 -21.23 -18.08
CA GLY A 25 2.04 -21.57 -18.32
C GLY A 25 1.12 -21.41 -17.10
N GLU A 26 1.67 -21.42 -15.88
CA GLU A 26 0.93 -21.25 -14.62
C GLU A 26 0.62 -19.77 -14.37
N LYS A 27 -0.66 -19.43 -14.17
CA LYS A 27 -1.10 -18.07 -13.88
C LYS A 27 -1.01 -17.79 -12.38
N LYS A 28 -0.48 -16.62 -12.02
CA LYS A 28 -0.48 -16.06 -10.67
C LYS A 28 -1.01 -14.63 -10.72
N SER A 29 -2.17 -14.38 -10.09
CA SER A 29 -2.74 -13.02 -9.96
C SER A 29 -2.41 -12.43 -8.58
N TYR A 30 -1.86 -11.23 -8.58
CA TYR A 30 -1.54 -10.44 -7.40
C TYR A 30 -2.40 -9.18 -7.40
N ASN A 31 -2.96 -8.84 -6.24
CA ASN A 31 -3.78 -7.64 -6.07
C ASN A 31 -3.06 -6.73 -5.10
N TYR A 32 -2.81 -5.50 -5.55
CA TYR A 32 -2.20 -4.43 -4.77
C TYR A 32 -3.14 -3.24 -4.73
N ARG A 33 -3.06 -2.48 -3.64
CA ARG A 33 -3.75 -1.21 -3.50
C ARG A 33 -2.77 -0.17 -3.00
N VAL A 34 -2.74 0.98 -3.65
CA VAL A 34 -1.97 2.15 -3.19
C VAL A 34 -2.96 3.17 -2.67
N GLU A 35 -2.82 3.52 -1.40
CA GLU A 35 -3.59 4.56 -0.75
C GLU A 35 -2.66 5.69 -0.29
N VAL A 36 -3.15 6.92 -0.41
CA VAL A 36 -2.45 8.13 0.02
C VAL A 36 -3.17 8.63 1.26
N PHE A 37 -2.49 8.56 2.41
CA PHE A 37 -3.03 9.01 3.69
C PHE A 37 -2.52 10.41 4.01
N HIS A 38 -3.38 11.28 4.53
CA HIS A 38 -2.98 12.60 5.02
C HIS A 38 -2.63 12.53 6.50
N TRP A 39 -1.52 13.18 6.89
CA TRP A 39 -1.12 13.25 8.30
C TRP A 39 -2.15 13.98 9.17
N ALA A 40 -2.89 14.92 8.58
CA ALA A 40 -3.92 15.70 9.26
C ALA A 40 -5.14 14.86 9.69
N ASP A 41 -5.34 13.67 9.10
CA ASP A 41 -6.48 12.80 9.42
C ASP A 41 -6.24 11.94 10.68
N CYS A 42 -5.04 12.02 11.28
CA CYS A 42 -4.71 11.26 12.48
C CYS A 42 -5.25 11.92 13.75
N GLU A 43 -5.95 11.14 14.58
CA GLU A 43 -6.66 11.60 15.80
C GLU A 43 -5.71 12.24 16.81
N ASN A 44 -4.46 11.77 16.84
CA ASN A 44 -3.37 12.43 17.56
C ASN A 44 -2.31 12.88 16.56
N PRO A 45 -2.27 14.18 16.18
CA PRO A 45 -1.11 14.77 15.53
C PRO A 45 0.03 14.90 16.56
N SER A 46 0.45 13.80 17.17
CA SER A 46 1.71 13.76 17.88
C SER A 46 2.84 13.91 16.86
N GLU A 47 3.98 14.50 17.24
CA GLU A 47 5.16 14.56 16.37
C GLU A 47 5.59 13.19 15.82
N ASP A 48 5.16 12.09 16.46
CA ASP A 48 5.49 10.74 16.02
C ASP A 48 4.54 10.22 14.93
N ARG A 49 4.97 10.40 13.67
CA ARG A 49 4.31 9.85 12.47
C ARG A 49 4.16 8.32 12.52
N VAL A 50 4.95 7.60 13.33
CA VAL A 50 4.83 6.15 13.47
C VAL A 50 3.53 5.76 14.15
N ASP A 51 3.09 6.51 15.17
CA ASP A 51 1.82 6.22 15.86
C ASP A 51 0.61 6.44 14.96
N CYS A 52 0.66 7.46 14.11
CA CYS A 52 -0.34 7.69 13.07
C CYS A 52 -0.44 6.49 12.10
N ILE A 53 0.70 5.97 11.62
CA ILE A 53 0.72 4.78 10.77
C ILE A 53 0.16 3.56 11.51
N ARG A 54 0.53 3.34 12.78
CA ARG A 54 -0.03 2.23 13.59
C ARG A 54 -1.55 2.30 13.69
N GLN A 55 -2.11 3.50 13.90
CA GLN A 55 -3.54 3.71 13.96
C GLN A 55 -4.22 3.38 12.63
N ILE A 56 -3.69 3.87 11.51
CA ILE A 56 -4.19 3.58 10.15
C ILE A 56 -4.22 2.06 9.93
N LEU A 57 -3.10 1.38 10.17
CA LEU A 57 -2.98 -0.05 9.96
C LEU A 57 -3.89 -0.88 10.88
N SER A 58 -4.17 -0.40 12.09
CA SER A 58 -5.05 -1.11 13.06
C SER A 58 -6.52 -1.12 12.65
N LYS A 59 -6.95 -0.11 11.89
CA LYS A 59 -8.35 0.06 11.42
C LYS A 59 -8.55 -0.47 10.00
N TYR A 60 -7.47 -0.90 9.33
CA TYR A 60 -7.51 -1.29 7.93
C TYR A 60 -8.11 -2.69 7.71
N ASP A 61 -8.52 -2.97 6.47
CA ASP A 61 -9.16 -4.23 6.09
C ASP A 61 -8.24 -5.45 6.37
N PRO A 62 -8.68 -6.44 7.17
CA PRO A 62 -7.88 -7.61 7.53
C PRO A 62 -7.58 -8.56 6.36
N ASP A 63 -8.28 -8.47 5.22
CA ASP A 63 -7.98 -9.25 4.02
C ASP A 63 -6.73 -8.73 3.28
N TRP A 64 -6.22 -7.57 3.69
CA TRP A 64 -5.03 -6.94 3.14
C TRP A 64 -3.88 -6.96 4.15
N GLU A 65 -2.66 -6.95 3.64
CA GLU A 65 -1.43 -6.86 4.43
C GLU A 65 -0.57 -5.68 3.94
N LEU A 66 0.13 -5.04 4.87
CA LEU A 66 1.11 -4.01 4.54
C LEU A 66 2.20 -4.61 3.65
N TYR A 67 2.37 -4.07 2.45
CA TYR A 67 3.41 -4.49 1.51
C TYR A 67 4.59 -3.52 1.53
N GLN A 68 4.32 -2.22 1.43
CA GLN A 68 5.35 -1.18 1.41
C GLN A 68 4.81 0.15 1.92
N ILE A 69 5.62 0.87 2.68
CA ILE A 69 5.41 2.29 2.97
C ILE A 69 6.28 3.07 1.98
N GLY A 70 5.67 3.92 1.16
CA GLY A 70 6.38 4.77 0.23
C GLY A 70 7.00 5.99 0.90
N MET A 71 7.64 6.85 0.13
CA MET A 71 8.32 8.02 0.67
C MET A 71 7.29 9.04 1.18
N PRO A 72 7.30 9.38 2.48
CA PRO A 72 6.39 10.38 3.02
C PRO A 72 6.79 11.79 2.59
N THR A 73 5.79 12.67 2.50
CA THR A 73 5.96 14.13 2.42
C THR A 73 5.52 14.77 3.74
N ASP A 74 5.49 16.10 3.79
CA ASP A 74 4.98 16.83 4.94
C ASP A 74 3.46 16.76 5.08
N GLU A 75 2.75 16.38 4.02
CA GLU A 75 1.28 16.33 3.98
C GLU A 75 0.74 14.91 3.96
N VAL A 76 1.43 14.00 3.25
CA VAL A 76 0.91 12.66 2.97
C VAL A 76 1.94 11.55 3.10
N VAL A 77 1.46 10.33 3.27
CA VAL A 77 2.24 9.10 3.10
C VAL A 77 1.52 8.12 2.19
N PRO A 78 2.14 7.66 1.10
CA PRO A 78 1.60 6.57 0.30
C PRO A 78 1.91 5.22 0.97
N ILE A 79 0.89 4.38 1.12
CA ILE A 79 1.03 3.02 1.64
C ILE A 79 0.49 2.04 0.60
N THR A 80 1.29 1.03 0.30
CA THR A 80 0.90 -0.08 -0.58
C THR A 80 0.50 -1.28 0.26
N PHE A 81 -0.68 -1.80 -0.01
CA PHE A 81 -1.21 -3.03 0.54
C PHE A 81 -1.22 -4.13 -0.52
N ARG A 82 -1.07 -5.37 -0.08
CA ARG A 82 -1.26 -6.56 -0.90
C ARG A 82 -2.42 -7.37 -0.35
N LYS A 83 -3.27 -7.90 -1.22
CA LYS A 83 -4.34 -8.81 -0.78
C LYS A 83 -3.74 -10.14 -0.34
N LYS A 84 -4.14 -10.64 0.84
CA LYS A 84 -3.72 -11.95 1.34
C LYS A 84 -4.24 -13.03 0.39
N ARG A 85 -3.37 -13.97 0.01
CA ARG A 85 -3.78 -15.18 -0.69
C ARG A 85 -4.26 -16.19 0.35
N LYS A 86 -5.51 -16.64 0.24
CA LYS A 86 -6.04 -17.78 0.99
C LYS A 86 -5.44 -19.08 0.50
#